data_AF-A0A261CLC0-F1
#
_entry.id   AF-A0A261CLC0-F1
#
_cell.length_a   1.000
_cell.length_b   1.000
_cell.length_c   1.000
_cell.angle_alpha   90.00
_cell.angle_beta   90.00
_cell.angle_gamma   90.00
#
_symmetry.space_group_name_H-M   'P 1'
#
loop_
_entity.id
_entity.type
_entity.pdbx_description
1 polymer ?
#
loop_
_entity_poly.entity_id
_entity_poly.type
_entity_poly.pdbx_seq_one_letter_code
_entity_poly.pdbx_strand_id
1 'polypeptide(L)'
;MLSLANPSALPLETKKLVQQQLVFLIHANACMKKSAAGTATGQTPIGPPCNLPHCQNFKHILGHMKTCRAGPLCSAQYCNSSRVILKHWTSCTNQSCDICSTIRRRQT
;
A
#
# COMPACT_ATOMS: atom_id res chain seq x y z
N MET A 1 15.90 1.66 8.12
CA MET A 1 14.44 1.62 8.34
C MET A 1 13.84 2.91 7.78
N LEU A 2 12.72 2.86 7.05
CA LEU A 2 12.11 4.07 6.47
C LEU A 2 11.32 4.82 7.55
N SER A 3 11.67 6.09 7.83
CA SER A 3 10.96 6.94 8.79
C SER A 3 10.14 8.01 8.07
N LEU A 4 8.80 7.96 8.22
CA LEU A 4 7.87 8.91 7.59
C LEU A 4 7.38 10.02 8.54
N ALA A 5 8.07 10.23 9.67
CA ALA A 5 7.70 11.20 10.71
C ALA A 5 7.85 12.66 10.23
N ASN A 6 8.77 12.93 9.30
CA ASN A 6 8.92 14.23 8.65
C ASN A 6 9.01 14.04 7.13
N PRO A 7 7.88 13.98 6.41
CA PRO A 7 7.88 13.75 4.97
C PRO A 7 8.55 14.90 4.22
N SER A 8 8.54 16.13 4.75
CA SER A 8 9.13 17.31 4.12
C SER A 8 10.65 17.23 4.06
N ALA A 9 11.29 16.65 5.08
CA ALA A 9 12.74 16.43 5.16
C ALA A 9 13.27 15.26 4.31
N LEU A 10 12.39 14.46 3.69
CA LEU A 10 12.81 13.36 2.81
C LEU A 10 13.29 13.88 1.45
N PRO A 11 14.35 13.29 0.86
CA PRO A 11 14.77 13.62 -0.49
C PRO A 11 13.67 13.27 -1.50
N LEU A 12 13.61 14.01 -2.61
CA LEU A 12 12.58 13.91 -3.63
C LEU A 12 12.41 12.48 -4.19
N GLU A 13 13.53 11.78 -4.35
CA GLU A 13 13.59 10.40 -4.86
C GLU A 13 12.92 9.41 -3.89
N THR A 14 13.19 9.56 -2.59
CA THR A 14 12.52 8.76 -1.56
C THR A 14 11.03 9.09 -1.48
N LYS A 15 10.64 10.37 -1.60
CA LYS A 15 9.22 10.78 -1.67
C LYS A 15 8.52 10.10 -2.83
N LYS A 16 9.10 10.13 -4.04
CA LYS A 16 8.56 9.47 -5.23
C LYS A 16 8.41 7.95 -5.03
N LEU A 17 9.43 7.30 -4.46
CA LEU A 17 9.38 5.86 -4.17
C LEU A 17 8.26 5.52 -3.18
N VAL A 18 8.12 6.30 -2.10
CA VAL A 18 7.06 6.11 -1.11
C VAL A 18 5.69 6.32 -1.73
N GLN A 19 5.53 7.35 -2.57
CA GLN A 19 4.27 7.60 -3.28
C GLN A 19 3.91 6.43 -4.18
N GLN A 20 4.88 5.91 -4.94
CA GLN A 20 4.69 4.76 -5.80
C GLN A 20 4.29 3.50 -5.01
N GLN A 21 4.99 3.21 -3.91
CA GLN A 21 4.65 2.08 -3.03
C GLN A 21 3.24 2.23 -2.44
N LEU A 22 2.87 3.44 -2.02
CA LEU A 22 1.53 3.71 -1.48
C LEU A 22 0.43 3.47 -2.53
N VAL A 23 0.63 3.90 -3.78
CA VAL A 23 -0.31 3.60 -4.87
C VAL A 23 -0.46 2.08 -5.06
N PHE A 24 0.65 1.33 -5.07
CA PHE A 24 0.59 -0.13 -5.18
C PHE A 24 -0.13 -0.78 -3.99
N LEU A 25 0.09 -0.30 -2.76
CA LEU A 25 -0.59 -0.79 -1.55
C LEU A 25 -2.11 -0.57 -1.62
N ILE A 26 -2.54 0.63 -2.02
CA ILE A 26 -3.97 0.95 -2.15
C ILE A 26 -4.61 0.10 -3.25
N HIS A 27 -3.96 0.02 -4.42
CA HIS A 27 -4.42 -0.80 -5.53
C HIS A 27 -4.52 -2.28 -5.16
N ALA A 28 -3.46 -2.86 -4.59
CA ALA A 28 -3.42 -4.27 -4.21
C ALA A 28 -4.53 -4.61 -3.20
N ASN A 29 -4.81 -3.74 -2.24
CA ASN A 29 -5.90 -3.90 -1.28
C ASN A 29 -7.28 -3.92 -1.98
N ALA A 30 -7.54 -3.00 -2.90
CA ALA A 30 -8.77 -2.99 -3.69
C ALA A 30 -8.88 -4.23 -4.60
N CYS A 31 -7.77 -4.63 -5.24
CA CYS A 31 -7.70 -5.81 -6.08
C CYS A 31 -7.97 -7.10 -5.29
N MET A 32 -7.47 -7.23 -4.05
CA MET A 32 -7.79 -8.37 -3.18
C MET A 32 -9.29 -8.45 -2.87
N LYS A 33 -9.94 -7.32 -2.56
CA LYS A 33 -11.37 -7.28 -2.26
C LYS A 33 -12.21 -7.72 -3.46
N LYS A 34 -11.86 -7.25 -4.67
CA LYS A 34 -12.55 -7.66 -5.91
C LYS A 34 -12.39 -9.15 -6.20
N SER A 35 -11.20 -9.71 -5.99
CA SER A 35 -10.98 -11.16 -6.15
C SER A 35 -11.76 -12.00 -5.13
N ALA A 36 -11.83 -11.56 -3.87
CA ALA A 36 -12.55 -12.28 -2.80
C ALA A 36 -14.08 -12.24 -2.95
N ALA A 37 -14.63 -11.16 -3.52
CA ALA A 37 -16.06 -11.03 -3.78
C ALA A 37 -16.56 -12.02 -4.85
N GLY A 38 -15.73 -12.38 -5.83
CA GLY A 38 -16.09 -13.36 -6.87
C GLY A 38 -16.21 -14.81 -6.35
N THR A 39 -15.41 -15.17 -5.34
CA THR A 39 -15.43 -16.53 -4.77
C THR A 39 -16.63 -16.81 -3.86
N ALA A 40 -17.32 -15.77 -3.37
CA ALA A 40 -18.50 -15.94 -2.50
C ALA A 40 -19.78 -16.32 -3.28
N THR A 41 -19.82 -16.08 -4.59
CA THR A 41 -20.97 -16.38 -5.46
C THR A 41 -20.75 -17.60 -6.35
N GLY A 42 -19.69 -18.38 -6.13
CA GLY A 42 -19.37 -19.55 -6.97
C GLY A 42 -18.99 -19.22 -8.41
N GLN A 43 -18.75 -17.94 -8.71
CA GLN A 43 -18.33 -17.49 -10.02
C GLN A 43 -16.79 -17.48 -10.07
N THR A 44 -16.21 -18.08 -11.11
CA THR A 44 -14.79 -17.88 -11.44
C THR A 44 -14.49 -16.37 -11.42
N PRO A 45 -13.30 -15.92 -10.99
CA PRO A 45 -13.01 -14.49 -10.87
C PRO A 45 -13.31 -13.79 -12.21
N ILE A 46 -14.45 -13.10 -12.30
CA ILE A 46 -14.87 -12.38 -13.51
C ILE A 46 -14.05 -11.09 -13.57
N GLY A 47 -12.82 -11.20 -14.06
CA GLY A 47 -11.97 -10.05 -14.30
C GLY A 47 -10.61 -10.48 -14.82
N PRO A 48 -9.99 -9.68 -15.71
CA PRO A 48 -8.65 -9.95 -16.18
C PRO A 48 -7.68 -10.04 -14.99
N PRO A 49 -6.66 -10.92 -15.06
CA PRO A 49 -5.60 -10.93 -14.08
C PRO A 49 -5.01 -9.52 -13.99
N CYS A 50 -4.78 -9.06 -12.76
CA CYS A 50 -4.12 -7.77 -12.57
C CYS A 50 -2.69 -7.88 -13.09
N ASN A 51 -2.44 -7.33 -14.28
CA ASN A 51 -1.13 -7.31 -14.93
C ASN A 51 -0.24 -6.18 -14.43
N LEU A 52 -0.64 -5.48 -13.36
CA LEU A 52 0.16 -4.39 -12.81
C LEU A 52 1.43 -4.97 -12.14
N PRO A 53 2.63 -4.55 -12.58
CA PRO A 53 3.87 -5.01 -11.98
C PRO A 53 3.88 -4.67 -10.49
N HIS A 54 4.43 -5.59 -9.69
CA HIS A 54 4.46 -5.53 -8.22
C HIS A 54 3.12 -5.69 -7.48
N CYS A 55 1.96 -5.69 -8.16
CA CYS A 55 0.67 -5.91 -7.48
C CYS A 55 0.66 -7.23 -6.70
N GLN A 56 1.19 -8.31 -7.26
CA GLN A 56 1.29 -9.61 -6.56
C GLN A 56 2.16 -9.53 -5.30
N ASN A 57 3.32 -8.86 -5.35
CA ASN A 57 4.18 -8.68 -4.18
C ASN A 57 3.46 -7.90 -3.07
N PHE A 58 2.83 -6.78 -3.42
CA PHE A 58 2.09 -5.98 -2.44
C PHE A 58 0.84 -6.69 -1.91
N LYS A 59 0.15 -7.50 -2.72
CA LYS A 59 -0.92 -8.41 -2.26
C LYS A 59 -0.39 -9.39 -1.20
N HIS A 60 0.77 -9.98 -1.45
CA HIS A 60 1.37 -10.94 -0.53
C HIS A 60 1.74 -10.28 0.80
N ILE A 61 2.35 -9.09 0.74
CA ILE A 61 2.71 -8.31 1.94
C ILE A 61 1.46 -7.82 2.67
N LEU A 62 0.38 -7.42 1.98
CA LEU A 62 -0.89 -7.06 2.61
C LEU A 62 -1.52 -8.27 3.33
N GLY A 63 -1.46 -9.46 2.73
CA GLY A 63 -1.86 -10.71 3.38
C GLY A 63 -1.02 -11.00 4.63
N HIS A 64 0.31 -10.90 4.50
CA HIS A 64 1.23 -11.03 5.62
C HIS A 64 0.96 -10.02 6.73
N MET A 65 0.71 -8.73 6.40
CA MET A 65 0.47 -7.68 7.38
C MET A 65 -0.76 -7.95 8.27
N LYS A 66 -1.77 -8.67 7.75
CA LYS A 66 -2.95 -9.07 8.53
C LYS A 66 -2.63 -10.08 9.63
N THR A 67 -1.68 -10.98 9.40
CA THR A 67 -1.28 -12.02 10.36
C THR A 67 0.00 -11.68 11.12
N CYS A 68 0.77 -10.71 10.62
CA CYS A 68 2.04 -10.30 11.17
C CYS A 68 1.87 -9.48 12.44
N ARG A 69 2.32 -10.04 13.58
CA ARG A 69 2.42 -9.40 14.90
C ARG A 69 3.84 -8.97 15.28
N ALA A 70 4.84 -9.30 14.47
CA ALA A 70 6.24 -8.93 14.70
C ALA A 70 6.48 -7.41 14.66
N GLY A 71 5.57 -6.65 14.04
CA GLY A 71 5.64 -5.20 13.99
C GLY A 71 6.97 -4.71 13.39
N PRO A 72 7.73 -3.85 14.09
CA PRO A 72 9.01 -3.34 13.58
C PRO A 72 10.14 -4.38 13.53
N LEU A 73 10.00 -5.52 14.23
CA LEU A 73 10.98 -6.61 14.24
C LEU A 73 10.79 -7.58 13.06
N CYS A 74 9.81 -7.34 12.19
CA CYS A 74 9.55 -8.21 11.06
C CYS A 74 10.65 -8.10 10.00
N SER A 75 11.35 -9.20 9.73
CA SER A 75 12.38 -9.30 8.67
C SER A 75 11.80 -9.46 7.26
N ALA A 76 10.47 -9.55 7.11
CA ALA A 76 9.86 -9.67 5.79
C ALA A 76 10.10 -8.38 4.98
N GLN A 77 10.60 -8.55 3.76
CA GLN A 77 10.88 -7.45 2.85
C GLN A 77 9.61 -6.62 2.62
N TYR A 78 9.76 -5.30 2.70
CA TYR A 78 8.69 -4.31 2.60
C TYR A 78 7.61 -4.35 3.70
N CYS A 79 7.61 -5.30 4.65
CA CYS A 79 6.59 -5.35 5.71
C CYS A 79 6.62 -4.09 6.59
N ASN A 80 7.78 -3.80 7.18
CA ASN A 80 7.94 -2.63 8.06
C ASN A 80 7.66 -1.32 7.30
N SER A 81 8.25 -1.14 6.11
CA SER A 81 8.03 0.04 5.28
C SER A 81 6.55 0.21 4.88
N SER A 82 5.90 -0.85 4.41
CA SER A 82 4.49 -0.82 4.02
C SER A 82 3.57 -0.49 5.19
N ARG A 83 3.87 -1.01 6.38
CA ARG A 83 3.13 -0.71 7.62
C ARG A 83 3.24 0.76 7.99
N VAL A 84 4.44 1.33 7.94
CA VAL A 84 4.67 2.75 8.22
C VAL A 84 3.94 3.63 7.19
N ILE A 85 4.03 3.28 5.91
CA ILE A 85 3.40 4.03 4.80
C ILE A 85 1.87 4.02 4.93
N LEU A 86 1.26 2.85 5.15
CA LEU A 86 -0.19 2.75 5.34
C LEU A 86 -0.66 3.47 6.59
N LYS A 87 0.06 3.34 7.71
CA LYS A 87 -0.26 4.06 8.96
C LYS A 87 -0.25 5.57 8.73
N HIS A 88 0.76 6.08 8.03
CA HIS A 88 0.82 7.49 7.65
C HIS A 88 -0.38 7.87 6.79
N TRP A 89 -0.66 7.15 5.71
CA TRP A 89 -1.79 7.45 4.82
C TRP A 89 -3.14 7.51 5.57
N THR A 90 -3.41 6.55 6.45
CA THR A 90 -4.67 6.49 7.22
C THR A 90 -4.77 7.59 8.27
N SER A 91 -3.67 7.96 8.92
CA SER A 91 -3.64 9.00 9.96
C SER A 91 -3.40 10.41 9.43
N CYS A 92 -2.92 10.56 8.20
CA CYS A 92 -2.58 11.85 7.63
C CYS A 92 -3.85 12.56 7.13
N THR A 93 -4.26 13.63 7.81
CA THR A 93 -5.37 14.48 7.36
C THR A 93 -4.89 15.68 6.54
N ASN A 94 -3.59 15.97 6.56
CA ASN A 94 -2.99 17.14 5.91
C ASN A 94 -3.13 17.09 4.37
N GLN A 95 -3.85 18.06 3.79
CA GLN A 95 -4.02 18.21 2.35
C GLN A 95 -2.75 18.69 1.62
N SER A 96 -1.85 19.38 2.32
CA SER A 96 -0.53 19.82 1.81
C SER A 96 0.58 18.81 2.10
N CYS A 97 0.26 17.56 2.46
CA CYS A 97 1.28 16.53 2.62
C CYS A 97 1.91 16.17 1.26
N ASP A 98 3.23 16.34 1.11
CA ASP A 98 3.99 16.04 -0.11
C ASP A 98 3.76 14.62 -0.65
N ILE A 99 3.50 13.65 0.24
CA ILE A 99 3.29 12.25 -0.12
C ILE A 99 1.81 12.01 -0.44
N CYS A 100 0.91 12.36 0.50
CA CYS A 100 -0.50 12.01 0.41
C CYS A 100 -1.29 12.89 -0.57
N SER A 101 -0.91 14.15 -0.76
CA SER A 101 -1.67 15.13 -1.56
C SER A 101 -1.86 14.67 -3.01
N THR A 102 -0.78 14.23 -3.66
CA THR A 102 -0.83 13.73 -5.05
C THR A 102 -1.73 12.51 -5.21
N ILE A 103 -1.74 11.62 -4.22
CA ILE A 103 -2.48 10.36 -4.30
C ILE A 103 -3.96 10.58 -4.01
N ARG A 104 -4.29 11.48 -3.06
CA ARG A 104 -5.68 11.91 -2.82
C ARG A 104 -6.28 12.58 -4.06
N ARG A 105 -5.54 13.50 -4.70
CA ARG A 105 -6.01 14.18 -5.91
C ARG A 105 -6.25 13.24 -7.10
N ARG A 106 -5.55 12.11 -7.18
CA ARG A 106 -5.76 11.09 -8.23
C ARG A 106 -6.84 10.05 -7.92
N GLN A 107 -7.40 10.05 -6.71
CA GLN A 107 -8.43 9.10 -6.27
C GLN A 107 -9.80 9.75 -6.02
N THR A 108 -9.93 11.06 -6.25
CA THR A 108 -11.23 11.72 -6.47
C THR A 108 -11.59 11.68 -7.95
#